data_AF-A0A529WR88-F1
#
_entry.id   AF-A0A529WR88-F1
#
_cell.length_a   1.000
_cell.length_b   1.000
_cell.length_c   1.000
_cell.angle_alpha   90.00
_cell.angle_beta   90.00
_cell.angle_gamma   90.00
#
_symmetry.space_group_name_H-M   'P 1'
#
loop_
_entity.id
_entity.type
_entity.pdbx_description
1 polymer ?
#
loop_
_entity_poly.entity_id
_entity_poly.type
_entity_poly.pdbx_seq_one_letter_code
_entity_poly.pdbx_strand_id
1 'polypeptide(L)' 'MGVSVLIGILITFLVVILVLYLVQRLPLDARARQIAQIIVIIIGIISLLKYLAVF' A
#
# COMPACT_ATOMS: atom_id res chain seq x y z
N MET A 1 -19.31 14.67 -1.27
CA MET A 1 -18.39 14.06 -0.29
C MET A 1 -17.99 12.61 -0.63
N GLY A 2 -18.84 11.77 -1.24
CA GLY A 2 -18.48 10.38 -1.56
C GLY A 2 -17.45 10.19 -2.69
N VAL A 3 -17.50 11.01 -3.75
CA VAL A 3 -16.60 10.90 -4.91
C VAL A 3 -15.14 11.18 -4.54
N SER A 4 -14.89 12.16 -3.67
CA SER A 4 -13.56 12.49 -3.17
C SER A 4 -12.93 11.37 -2.32
N VAL A 5 -13.75 10.63 -1.57
CA VAL A 5 -13.29 9.46 -0.79
C VAL A 5 -12.90 8.31 -1.73
N LEU A 6 -13.73 8.03 -2.73
CA LEU A 6 -13.45 7.04 -3.78
C LEU A 6 -12.17 7.33 -4.55
N ILE A 7 -11.94 8.60 -4.92
CA ILE A 7 -10.70 9.04 -5.58
C ILE A 7 -9.50 8.80 -4.67
N GLY A 8 -9.62 9.11 -3.37
CA GLY A 8 -8.57 8.84 -2.39
C GLY A 8 -8.20 7.35 -2.32
N ILE A 9 -9.20 6.47 -2.19
CA ILE A 9 -8.99 5.01 -2.16
C ILE A 9 -8.32 4.53 -3.45
N LEU A 10 -8.76 5.03 -4.63
CA LEU A 10 -8.15 4.68 -5.92
C LEU A 10 -6.66 5.07 -5.97
N ILE A 11 -6.34 6.28 -5.54
CA ILE A 11 -4.96 6.77 -5.53
C ILE A 11 -4.11 5.93 -4.57
N THR A 12 -4.61 5.63 -3.37
CA THR A 12 -3.86 4.80 -2.42
C THR A 12 -3.62 3.39 -2.96
N PHE A 13 -4.63 2.80 -3.61
CA PHE A 13 -4.50 1.50 -4.25
C PHE A 13 -3.44 1.53 -5.37
N LEU A 14 -3.47 2.57 -6.20
CA LEU A 14 -2.49 2.80 -7.25
C LEU A 14 -1.06 2.92 -6.70
N VAL A 15 -0.88 3.72 -5.64
CA VAL A 15 0.43 3.93 -4.99
C VAL A 15 0.97 2.63 -4.40
N VAL A 16 0.13 1.85 -3.71
CA VAL A 16 0.53 0.56 -3.13
C VAL A 16 0.99 -0.41 -4.21
N ILE A 17 0.24 -0.53 -5.31
CA ILE A 17 0.63 -1.38 -6.45
C ILE A 17 1.94 -0.90 -7.06
N LEU A 18 2.11 0.40 -7.26
CA LEU A 18 3.32 0.96 -7.85
C LEU A 18 4.56 0.66 -6.99
N VAL A 19 4.45 0.81 -5.68
CA VAL A 19 5.52 0.48 -4.74
C VAL A 19 5.83 -1.02 -4.77
N LEU A 20 4.82 -1.89 -4.72
CA LEU A 20 5.01 -3.34 -4.83
C LEU A 20 5.68 -3.73 -6.15
N TYR A 21 5.26 -3.12 -7.26
CA TYR A 21 5.83 -3.37 -8.58
C TYR A 21 7.31 -2.97 -8.64
N LEU A 22 7.66 -1.79 -8.13
CA LEU A 22 9.05 -1.33 -8.05
C LEU A 22 9.88 -2.28 -7.18
N VAL A 23 9.39 -2.65 -6.00
CA VAL A 23 10.05 -3.62 -5.10
C VAL A 23 10.27 -4.97 -5.79
N GLN A 24 9.32 -5.41 -6.61
CA GLN A 24 9.41 -6.70 -7.31
C GLN A 24 10.40 -6.66 -8.48
N ARG A 25 10.52 -5.51 -9.15
CA ARG A 25 11.43 -5.25 -10.27
C ARG A 25 12.87 -4.95 -9.83
N LEU A 26 13.08 -4.44 -8.62
CA LEU A 26 14.43 -4.29 -8.09
C LEU A 26 15.03 -5.68 -7.81
N PRO A 27 16.31 -5.90 -8.16
CA PRO A 27 17.06 -7.10 -7.78
C PRO A 27 17.40 -7.04 -6.29
N LEU A 28 16.37 -7.18 -5.46
CA LEU A 28 16.47 -7.25 -4.00
C LEU A 28 16.70 -8.71 -3.59
N ASP A 29 17.62 -8.91 -2.66
CA ASP A 29 17.80 -10.19 -1.97
C ASP A 29 16.47 -10.71 -1.42
N ALA A 30 16.31 -12.03 -1.37
CA ALA A 30 15.07 -12.68 -0.92
C ALA A 30 14.58 -12.16 0.44
N ARG A 31 15.51 -11.89 1.37
CA ARG A 31 15.19 -11.30 2.69
C ARG A 31 14.72 -9.85 2.58
N ALA A 32 15.38 -9.03 1.76
CA ALA A 32 15.01 -7.64 1.56
C ALA A 32 13.62 -7.52 0.90
N ARG A 33 13.31 -8.40 -0.06
CA ARG A 33 11.97 -8.50 -0.66
C ARG A 33 10.90 -8.86 0.36
N GLN A 34 11.21 -9.80 1.26
CA GLN A 34 10.28 -10.23 2.31
C GLN A 34 9.98 -9.08 3.29
N ILE A 35 11.01 -8.35 3.72
CA ILE A 35 10.86 -7.17 4.59
C ILE A 35 10.02 -6.09 3.88
N ALA A 36 10.32 -5.80 2.60
CA ALA A 36 9.57 -4.81 1.83
C ALA A 36 8.10 -5.20 1.66
N GLN A 37 7.80 -6.48 1.39
CA GLN A 37 6.42 -6.97 1.32
C GLN A 37 5.68 -6.81 2.66
N ILE A 38 6.33 -7.17 3.77
CA ILE A 38 5.75 -7.03 5.11
C ILE A 38 5.41 -5.55 5.40
N ILE A 39 6.34 -4.63 5.11
CA ILE A 39 6.14 -3.19 5.31
C ILE A 39 4.95 -2.69 4.47
N VAL A 40 4.87 -3.07 3.20
CA VAL A 40 3.77 -2.62 2.32
C VAL A 40 2.42 -3.19 2.78
N ILE A 41 2.37 -4.44 3.23
CA ILE A 41 1.15 -5.05 3.78
C ILE A 41 0.70 -4.27 5.03
N ILE A 42 1.61 -3.96 5.95
CA ILE A 42 1.30 -3.19 7.17
C ILE A 42 0.75 -1.81 6.80
N ILE A 43 1.39 -1.10 5.86
CA ILE A 43 0.93 0.22 5.39
C ILE A 43 -0.47 0.12 4.76
N GLY A 44 -0.72 -0.92 3.95
CA GLY A 44 -2.03 -1.18 3.37
C GLY A 44 -3.11 -1.37 4.43
N ILE A 45 -2.82 -2.18 5.47
CA ILE A 45 -3.74 -2.41 6.59
C ILE A 45 -4.00 -1.10 7.35
N ILE A 46 -2.95 -0.36 7.73
CA ILE A 46 -3.09 0.93 8.43
C ILE A 46 -3.95 1.91 7.61
N SER A 47 -3.74 1.96 6.29
CA SER A 47 -4.54 2.81 5.42
C SER A 47 -6.00 2.40 5.40
N LEU A 48 -6.30 1.10 5.37
CA LEU A 48 -7.68 0.59 5.40
C LEU A 48 -8.36 0.88 6.75
N LEU A 49 -7.63 0.75 7.86
CA LEU A 49 -8.13 1.08 9.19
C LEU A 49 -8.54 2.56 9.31
N LYS A 50 -7.82 3.46 8.64
CA LYS A 50 -8.15 4.89 8.60
C LYS A 50 -9.49 5.17 7.91
N TYR A 51 -9.90 4.36 6.94
CA TYR A 51 -11.21 4.48 6.29
C TYR A 51 -12.35 3.90 7.13
N LEU A 52 -12.05 3.05 8.10
CA LEU A 52 -13.02 2.45 9.03
C LEU A 52 -13.36 3.36 10.23
N ALA A 53 -12.94 4.63 10.21
CA ALA A 53 -13.15 5.62 11.27
C ALA A 53 -12.60 5.21 12.65
N VAL A 54 -11.62 4.31 12.68
CA VAL A 54 -10.91 3.91 13.91
C VAL A 54 -9.87 4.97 14.35
N PHE A 55 -9.66 6.03 13.55
CA PHE A 55 -8.73 7.12 13.82
C PHE A 55 -9.30 8.48 13.40
#